data_AF-A0A3D4V361-F1
#
_entry.id   AF-A0A3D4V361-F1
#
_cell.length_a   1.000
_cell.length_b   1.000
_cell.length_c   1.000
_cell.angle_alpha   90.00
_cell.angle_beta   90.00
_cell.angle_gamma   90.00
#
_symmetry.space_group_name_H-M   'P 1'
#
loop_
_entity.id
_entity.type
_entity.pdbx_description
1 polymer ?
#
loop_
_entity_poly.entity_id
_entity_poly.type
_entity_poly.pdbx_seq_one_letter_code
_entity_poly.pdbx_strand_id
1 'polypeptide(L)'
;FKDIFLITGGFPCQDISIAGKGAGIEGERSGLWSELFRIIGEVRPKYALIENVPALTFRGGARVIGDLTEIGYDCEWQIVGADDVGAPHRRKRIWIVAYPNCESESNGS
;
A
#
# COMPACT_ATOMS: atom_id res chain seq x y z
N PHE A 1 -4.53 16.21 -13.11
CA PHE A 1 -5.55 15.79 -12.16
C PHE A 1 -5.46 16.72 -10.97
N LYS A 2 -6.51 17.48 -10.63
CA LYS A 2 -6.54 18.22 -9.36
C LYS A 2 -7.64 17.61 -8.48
N ASP A 3 -7.28 17.39 -7.21
CA ASP A 3 -8.14 16.96 -6.11
C ASP A 3 -8.64 15.51 -6.13
N ILE A 4 -7.78 14.54 -6.45
CA ILE A 4 -8.09 13.13 -6.18
C ILE A 4 -8.04 12.89 -4.67
N PHE A 5 -9.19 12.57 -4.08
CA PHE A 5 -9.31 12.32 -2.65
C PHE A 5 -8.75 10.96 -2.26
N LEU A 6 -9.08 9.91 -3.02
CA LEU A 6 -8.77 8.52 -2.68
C LEU A 6 -8.32 7.77 -3.92
N ILE A 7 -7.21 7.04 -3.78
CA ILE A 7 -6.86 5.92 -4.65
C ILE A 7 -7.05 4.64 -3.85
N THR A 8 -7.65 3.62 -4.45
CA THR A 8 -7.76 2.30 -3.82
C THR A 8 -7.33 1.21 -4.78
N GLY A 9 -6.71 0.15 -4.25
CA GLY A 9 -6.21 -0.95 -5.07
C GLY A 9 -5.85 -2.17 -4.25
N GLY A 10 -5.81 -3.31 -4.93
CA GLY A 10 -5.21 -4.54 -4.43
C GLY A 10 -4.31 -5.11 -5.52
N PHE A 11 -3.38 -5.96 -5.13
CA PHE A 11 -2.41 -6.58 -6.05
C PHE A 11 -2.16 -8.04 -5.66
N PRO A 12 -1.75 -8.89 -6.63
CA PRO A 12 -1.43 -10.29 -6.33
C PRO A 12 -0.35 -10.42 -5.26
N CYS A 13 -0.64 -11.11 -4.16
CA CYS A 13 0.29 -11.35 -3.04
C CYS A 13 1.43 -12.35 -3.37
N GLN A 14 1.44 -12.93 -4.58
CA GLN A 14 2.27 -14.08 -4.90
C GLN A 14 3.77 -13.73 -5.00
N ASP A 15 4.12 -12.47 -5.30
CA ASP A 15 5.47 -12.11 -5.76
C ASP A 15 6.15 -10.94 -4.99
N ILE A 16 5.66 -10.57 -3.80
CA ILE A 16 6.22 -9.43 -3.01
C ILE A 16 7.22 -9.93 -1.94
N SER A 17 7.62 -11.20 -2.04
CA SER A 17 8.60 -11.79 -1.11
C SER A 17 9.91 -10.99 -1.09
N ILE A 18 10.54 -10.96 0.09
CA ILE A 18 11.85 -10.36 0.35
C ILE A 18 12.91 -11.22 -0.36
N ALA A 19 13.03 -11.10 -1.68
CA ALA A 19 14.21 -11.51 -2.43
C ALA A 19 14.98 -10.21 -2.74
N GLY A 20 16.09 -9.86 -2.09
CA GLY A 20 17.19 -10.74 -1.70
C GLY A 20 18.09 -10.98 -2.91
N LYS A 21 19.01 -10.02 -3.16
CA LYS A 21 20.20 -10.09 -4.04
C LYS A 21 19.96 -10.05 -5.56
N GLY A 22 20.30 -8.89 -6.13
CA GLY A 22 21.08 -8.75 -7.36
C GLY A 22 20.83 -9.77 -8.48
N ALA A 23 19.71 -9.65 -9.16
CA ALA A 23 19.56 -9.94 -10.59
C ALA A 23 18.37 -9.09 -11.08
N GLY A 24 18.47 -8.57 -12.29
CA GLY A 24 17.63 -7.50 -12.80
C GLY A 24 16.12 -7.77 -12.77
N ILE A 25 15.39 -6.65 -12.66
CA ILE A 25 14.13 -6.33 -13.32
C ILE A 25 13.53 -7.52 -14.09
N GLU A 26 12.45 -8.15 -13.60
CA GLU A 26 11.41 -8.90 -14.36
C GLU A 26 10.52 -9.79 -13.47
N GLY A 27 9.91 -9.23 -12.43
CA GLY A 27 8.77 -9.87 -11.77
C GLY A 27 7.46 -9.24 -12.27
N GLU A 28 6.80 -9.81 -13.28
CA GLU A 28 5.59 -9.21 -13.90
C GLU A 28 4.45 -8.93 -12.92
N ARG A 29 4.39 -9.65 -11.79
CA ARG A 29 3.29 -9.59 -10.81
C ARG A 29 3.58 -8.72 -9.59
N SER A 30 4.85 -8.51 -9.24
CA SER A 30 5.25 -7.42 -8.33
C SER A 30 5.15 -6.05 -9.02
N GLY A 31 5.04 -6.03 -10.36
CA GLY A 31 4.79 -4.84 -11.18
C GLY A 31 3.48 -4.12 -10.84
N LEU A 32 2.41 -4.82 -10.45
CA LEU A 32 1.15 -4.14 -10.10
C LEU A 32 1.24 -3.31 -8.82
N TRP A 33 2.07 -3.72 -7.86
CA TRP A 33 2.39 -2.86 -6.72
C TRP A 33 3.19 -1.64 -7.18
N SER A 34 4.23 -1.86 -8.00
CA SER A 34 5.05 -0.75 -8.52
C SER A 34 4.23 0.28 -9.30
N GLU A 35 3.24 -0.15 -10.09
CA GLU A 35 2.35 0.76 -10.81
C GLU A 35 1.38 1.49 -9.87
N LEU A 36 0.80 0.81 -8.88
CA LEU A 36 -0.03 1.46 -7.87
C LEU A 36 0.77 2.51 -7.10
N PHE A 37 1.99 2.17 -6.71
CA PHE A 37 2.94 3.07 -6.05
C PHE A 37 3.28 4.27 -6.94
N ARG A 38 3.62 4.05 -8.22
CA ARG A 38 3.88 5.10 -9.20
C ARG A 38 2.69 6.07 -9.32
N ILE A 39 1.47 5.54 -9.44
CA ILE A 39 0.25 6.35 -9.53
C ILE A 39 0.03 7.16 -8.25
N ILE A 40 0.22 6.57 -7.07
CA ILE A 40 0.12 7.31 -5.79
C ILE A 40 1.17 8.43 -5.72
N GLY A 41 2.41 8.16 -6.15
CA GLY A 41 3.49 9.13 -6.20
C GLY A 41 3.23 10.29 -7.17
N GLU A 42 2.68 10.02 -8.35
CA GLU A 42 2.36 11.03 -9.37
C GLU A 42 1.10 11.83 -9.04
N VAL A 43 0.05 11.16 -8.56
CA VAL A 43 -1.27 11.77 -8.30
C VAL A 43 -1.32 12.46 -6.95
N ARG A 44 -0.54 11.99 -5.96
CA ARG A 44 -0.51 12.49 -4.58
C ARG A 44 -1.93 12.62 -3.96
N PRO A 45 -2.71 11.52 -3.88
CA PRO A 45 -4.06 11.58 -3.33
C PRO A 45 -4.03 11.89 -1.83
N LYS A 46 -5.13 12.42 -1.27
CA LYS A 46 -5.26 12.60 0.19
C LYS A 46 -5.18 11.29 0.95
N TYR A 47 -5.69 10.21 0.36
CA TYR A 47 -5.64 8.86 0.92
C TYR A 47 -5.30 7.83 -0.15
N ALA A 48 -4.55 6.79 0.24
CA ALA A 48 -4.48 5.54 -0.48
C ALA A 48 -5.01 4.40 0.41
N LEU A 49 -5.95 3.61 -0.11
CA LEU A 49 -6.52 2.44 0.58
C LEU A 49 -6.15 1.15 -0.14
N ILE A 50 -5.29 0.35 0.47
CA ILE A 50 -4.77 -0.89 -0.12
C ILE A 50 -5.41 -2.09 0.57
N GLU A 51 -6.03 -2.97 -0.22
CA GLU A 51 -6.57 -4.26 0.24
C GLU A 51 -5.65 -5.41 -0.17
N ASN A 52 -5.42 -6.34 0.75
CA ASN A 52 -4.78 -7.61 0.40
C ASN A 52 -5.15 -8.76 1.35
N VAL A 53 -4.66 -9.96 1.06
CA VAL A 53 -4.73 -11.09 2.00
C VAL A 53 -3.88 -10.83 3.25
N PRO A 54 -4.26 -11.38 4.42
CA PRO A 54 -3.51 -11.19 5.67
C PRO A 54 -2.04 -11.58 5.59
N ALA A 55 -1.67 -12.49 4.68
CA ALA A 55 -0.29 -12.92 4.49
C ALA A 55 0.66 -11.79 4.06
N LEU A 56 0.14 -10.66 3.56
CA LEU A 56 0.96 -9.51 3.22
C LEU A 56 1.76 -9.00 4.44
N THR A 57 1.24 -9.11 5.67
CA THR A 57 1.93 -8.65 6.90
C THR A 57 3.36 -9.21 7.04
N PHE A 58 3.60 -10.43 6.55
CA PHE A 58 4.91 -11.09 6.62
C PHE A 58 5.52 -11.41 5.26
N ARG A 59 4.80 -11.19 4.15
CA ARG A 59 5.27 -11.49 2.78
C ARG A 59 5.56 -10.26 1.92
N GLY A 60 5.45 -9.05 2.45
CA GLY A 60 5.64 -7.84 1.64
C GLY A 60 5.19 -6.53 2.26
N GLY A 61 4.50 -6.55 3.40
CA GLY A 61 3.96 -5.37 4.06
C GLY A 61 5.02 -4.33 4.40
N ALA A 62 6.21 -4.79 4.83
CA ALA A 62 7.35 -3.90 5.08
C ALA A 62 7.81 -3.13 3.83
N ARG A 63 7.76 -3.76 2.65
CA ARG A 63 8.05 -3.09 1.37
C ARG A 63 6.97 -2.07 1.03
N VAL A 64 5.70 -2.48 1.12
CA VAL A 64 4.56 -1.59 0.84
C VAL A 64 4.58 -0.33 1.71
N ILE A 65 4.77 -0.51 3.02
CA ILE A 65 4.86 0.59 3.99
C ILE A 65 6.12 1.42 3.73
N GLY A 66 7.28 0.77 3.52
CA GLY A 66 8.54 1.44 3.24
C GLY A 66 8.48 2.34 2.00
N ASP A 67 7.97 1.82 0.88
CA ASP A 67 7.82 2.58 -0.37
C ASP A 67 6.91 3.80 -0.15
N LEU A 68 5.77 3.64 0.55
CA LEU A 68 4.85 4.76 0.85
C LEU A 68 5.48 5.81 1.79
N THR A 69 6.20 5.36 2.82
CA THR A 69 6.91 6.26 3.73
C THR A 69 8.03 7.02 3.02
N GLU A 70 8.73 6.40 2.05
CA GLU A 70 9.76 7.05 1.24
C GLU A 70 9.21 8.25 0.45
N ILE A 71 7.93 8.21 0.05
CA ILE A 71 7.25 9.33 -0.61
C ILE A 71 6.49 10.23 0.38
N GLY A 72 6.74 10.14 1.68
CA GLY A 72 6.13 11.02 2.69
C GLY A 72 4.67 10.71 2.97
N TYR A 73 4.29 9.43 3.01
CA TYR A 73 3.01 8.98 3.55
C TYR A 73 3.20 8.23 4.87
N ASP A 74 2.39 8.56 5.86
CA ASP A 74 2.17 7.73 7.03
C ASP A 74 1.20 6.61 6.68
N CYS A 75 1.33 5.45 7.33
CA CYS A 75 0.52 4.27 7.06
C CYS A 75 -0.02 3.67 8.36
N GLU A 76 -1.31 3.36 8.37
CA GLU A 76 -1.98 2.55 9.38
C GLU A 76 -2.57 1.30 8.73
N TRP A 77 -2.63 0.17 9.46
CA TRP A 77 -3.20 -1.05 8.91
C TRP A 77 -3.92 -1.91 9.94
N GLN A 78 -4.93 -2.64 9.47
CA GLN A 78 -5.66 -3.59 10.30
C GLN A 78 -6.19 -4.77 9.46
N ILE A 79 -6.34 -5.93 10.10
CA ILE A 79 -7.02 -7.07 9.47
C ILE A 79 -8.50 -7.01 9.83
N VAL A 80 -9.36 -6.87 8.81
CA VAL A 80 -10.82 -6.85 8.95
C VAL A 80 -11.40 -7.89 7.99
N GLY A 81 -12.32 -8.70 8.50
CA GLY A 81 -13.04 -9.71 7.75
C GLY A 81 -14.45 -9.30 7.37
N ALA A 82 -14.97 -9.92 6.31
CA ALA A 82 -16.39 -9.81 5.96
C ALA A 82 -17.30 -10.26 7.13
N ASP A 83 -16.85 -11.24 7.92
CA ASP A 83 -17.52 -11.72 9.12
C ASP A 83 -17.55 -10.69 10.25
N ASP A 84 -16.53 -9.81 10.35
CA ASP A 84 -16.48 -8.75 11.38
C ASP A 84 -17.53 -7.65 11.12
N VAL A 85 -18.12 -7.62 9.92
CA VAL A 85 -19.18 -6.69 9.51
C VAL A 85 -20.51 -7.39 9.19
N GLY A 86 -20.68 -8.63 9.64
CA GLY A 86 -21.96 -9.34 9.60
C GLY A 86 -22.23 -10.20 8.35
N ALA A 87 -21.25 -10.40 7.46
CA ALA A 87 -21.42 -11.29 6.31
C ALA A 87 -21.37 -12.78 6.73
N PRO A 88 -22.09 -13.69 6.04
CA PRO A 88 -22.17 -15.11 6.42
C PRO A 88 -20.95 -15.94 6.01
N HIS A 89 -19.82 -15.30 5.68
CA HIS A 89 -18.63 -15.99 5.19
C HIS A 89 -17.35 -15.37 5.74
N ARG A 90 -16.33 -16.21 5.96
CA ARG A 90 -15.02 -15.79 6.46
C ARG A 90 -14.17 -15.30 5.29
N ARG A 91 -13.84 -14.01 5.29
CA ARG A 91 -12.92 -13.41 4.31
C ARG A 91 -12.10 -12.34 4.98
N LYS A 92 -11.03 -12.74 5.67
CA LYS A 92 -10.08 -11.81 6.30
C LYS A 92 -9.24 -11.11 5.24
N ARG A 93 -9.05 -9.80 5.39
CA ARG A 93 -8.20 -8.95 4.56
C ARG A 93 -7.43 -7.98 5.41
N ILE A 94 -6.18 -7.71 5.04
CA ILE A 94 -5.48 -6.55 5.53
C ILE A 94 -5.95 -5.34 4.73
N TRP A 95 -6.18 -4.25 5.44
CA TRP A 95 -6.47 -2.94 4.90
C TRP A 95 -5.37 -2.01 5.38
N ILE A 96 -4.69 -1.34 4.45
CA ILE A 96 -3.67 -0.34 4.73
C ILE A 96 -4.24 1.00 4.27
N VAL A 97 -4.31 1.97 5.19
CA VAL A 97 -4.65 3.35 4.90
C VAL A 97 -3.36 4.15 4.94
N ALA A 98 -3.04 4.83 3.86
CA ALA A 98 -1.92 5.75 3.78
C ALA A 98 -2.39 7.17 3.54
N TYR A 99 -1.77 8.15 4.20
CA TYR A 99 -2.07 9.57 4.07
C TYR A 99 -0.77 10.39 4.15
N PRO A 100 -0.69 11.58 3.51
CA PRO A 100 0.51 12.41 3.56
C PRO A 100 0.94 12.65 5.00
N ASN A 101 2.25 12.51 5.27
CA ASN A 101 2.79 12.82 6.57
C ASN A 101 2.52 14.30 6.90
N CYS A 102 2.23 14.57 8.17
CA CYS A 102 2.08 15.94 8.64
C CYS A 102 3.47 16.50 8.93
N GLU A 103 4.36 16.56 7.94
CA GLU A 103 5.56 17.36 8.10
C GLU A 103 5.13 18.83 8.10
N SER A 104 5.21 19.44 9.28
CA SER A 104 5.13 20.89 9.46
C SER A 104 5.97 21.54 8.37
N GLU A 105 5.39 22.47 7.63
CA GLU A 105 6.13 23.41 6.78
C GLU A 105 7.34 23.88 7.58
N SER A 106 8.50 23.28 7.29
CA SER A 106 9.73 23.72 7.90
C SER A 106 9.97 25.08 7.27
N ASN A 107 9.73 26.11 8.08
CA ASN A 107 10.07 27.50 7.78
C ASN A 107 11.52 27.56 7.27
N GLY A 108 11.66 27.45 5.95
CA GLY A 108 12.87 27.75 5.20
C GLY A 108 12.77 29.20 4.75
N SER A 109 13.14 30.10 5.66
CA SER A 109 13.56 31.48 5.36
C SER A 109 14.76 31.51 4.44
#